data_AF-L1JXV0-F1
#
_entry.id   AF-L1JXV0-F1
#
_cell.length_a   1.000
_cell.length_b   1.000
_cell.length_c   1.000
_cell.angle_alpha   90.00
_cell.angle_beta   90.00
_cell.angle_gamma   90.00
#
_symmetry.space_group_name_H-M   'P 1'
#
loop_
_entity.id
_entity.type
_entity.pdbx_description
1 polymer ?
#
loop_
_entity_poly.entity_id
_entity_poly.type
_entity_poly.pdbx_seq_one_letter_code
_entity_poly.pdbx_strand_id
1 'polypeptide(L)'
;MYTEAIETAPEGEKEKAVFYNNRATCYFKMGKHDEVIKDCTSALKIDPDYTKCLLRRAQSYETEKKVCEAFDDYQKILKLDPSNQLALSGSARLEKPANEERERQKEEMLGKLKDLGNTVLGKFGLSLDNFKATKNAEGGYSISFQQ
;
A
#
# COMPACT_ATOMS: atom_id res chain seq x y z
N MET A 1 10.13 26.00 14.36
CA MET A 1 9.98 26.49 12.97
C MET A 1 8.94 25.67 12.19
N TYR A 2 9.24 24.52 11.54
CA TYR A 2 8.19 23.83 10.76
C TYR A 2 7.07 23.19 11.57
N THR A 3 7.36 22.63 12.75
CA THR A 3 6.33 22.05 13.63
C THR A 3 5.30 23.10 14.06
N GLU A 4 5.77 24.25 14.51
CA GLU A 4 4.94 25.40 14.89
C GLU A 4 4.12 25.95 13.72
N ALA A 5 4.72 26.01 12.51
CA ALA A 5 3.99 26.42 11.30
C ALA A 5 2.86 25.44 10.93
N ILE A 6 3.06 24.14 11.15
CA ILE A 6 2.03 23.12 10.92
C ILE A 6 0.89 23.22 11.95
N GLU A 7 1.21 23.54 13.21
CA GLU A 7 0.24 23.68 14.29
C GLU A 7 -0.62 24.94 14.14
N THR A 8 -0.04 26.02 13.61
CA THR A 8 -0.71 27.31 13.43
C THR A 8 -1.42 27.45 12.08
N ALA A 9 -1.05 26.66 11.07
CA ALA A 9 -1.67 26.69 9.75
C ALA A 9 -3.11 26.12 9.77
N PRO A 10 -4.09 26.80 9.15
CA PRO A 10 -5.46 26.32 8.98
C PRO A 10 -5.52 24.93 8.33
N GLU A 11 -6.53 24.13 8.68
CA GLU A 11 -6.73 22.82 8.06
C GLU A 11 -7.08 22.96 6.58
N GLY A 12 -6.45 22.14 5.73
CA GLY A 12 -6.74 22.07 4.29
C GLY A 12 -5.96 23.05 3.41
N GLU A 13 -5.15 23.94 3.97
CA GLU A 13 -4.32 24.84 3.15
C GLU A 13 -3.13 24.12 2.51
N LYS A 14 -2.94 24.34 1.20
CA LYS A 14 -1.82 23.76 0.44
C LYS A 14 -0.45 24.11 1.01
N GLU A 15 -0.33 25.26 1.67
CA GLU A 15 0.91 25.68 2.34
C GLU A 15 1.31 24.72 3.47
N LYS A 16 0.33 24.13 4.16
CA LYS A 16 0.57 23.14 5.20
C LYS A 16 1.23 21.87 4.64
N ALA A 17 0.87 21.47 3.42
CA ALA A 17 1.54 20.38 2.71
C ALA A 17 3.03 20.70 2.44
N VAL A 18 3.35 21.96 2.13
CA VAL A 18 4.73 22.43 1.95
C VAL A 18 5.51 22.37 3.26
N PHE A 19 4.91 22.77 4.39
CA PHE A 19 5.57 22.67 5.70
C PHE A 19 5.84 21.21 6.10
N TYR A 20 4.88 20.31 5.89
CA TYR A 20 5.10 18.87 6.08
C TYR A 20 6.23 18.36 5.19
N ASN A 21 6.26 18.71 3.90
CA ASN A 21 7.34 18.30 3.00
C ASN A 21 8.72 18.81 3.42
N ASN A 22 8.79 20.05 3.90
CA ASN A 22 10.04 20.65 4.37
C ASN A 22 10.54 19.96 5.64
N ARG A 23 9.63 19.66 6.59
CA ARG A 23 9.97 18.89 7.79
C ARG A 23 10.36 17.46 7.46
N ALA A 24 9.65 16.79 6.55
CA ALA A 24 10.02 15.48 6.02
C ALA A 24 11.42 15.50 5.38
N THR A 25 11.77 16.58 4.69
CA THR A 25 13.12 16.73 4.11
C THR A 25 14.20 16.79 5.19
N CYS A 26 13.94 17.47 6.31
CA CYS A 26 14.83 17.47 7.46
C CYS A 26 14.97 16.06 8.05
N TYR A 27 13.87 15.36 8.31
CA TYR A 27 13.89 13.98 8.83
C TYR A 27 14.60 13.00 7.91
N PHE A 28 14.43 13.15 6.60
CA PHE A 28 15.10 12.32 5.60
C PHE A 28 16.63 12.47 5.68
N LYS A 29 17.12 13.70 5.84
CA LYS A 29 18.56 13.95 6.05
C LYS A 29 19.08 13.41 7.38
N MET A 30 18.20 13.22 8.36
CA MET A 30 18.52 12.63 9.67
C MET A 30 18.38 11.10 9.69
N GLY A 31 17.99 10.46 8.57
CA GLY A 31 17.72 9.01 8.51
C GLY A 31 16.47 8.56 9.27
N LYS A 32 15.57 9.50 9.60
CA LYS A 32 14.34 9.26 10.37
C LYS A 32 13.18 8.90 9.44
N HIS A 33 13.25 7.71 8.84
CA HIS A 33 12.37 7.31 7.74
C HIS A 33 10.90 7.15 8.16
N ASP A 34 10.61 6.73 9.38
CA ASP A 34 9.25 6.68 9.92
C ASP A 34 8.60 8.07 10.00
N GLU A 35 9.32 9.07 10.48
CA GLU A 35 8.83 10.45 10.54
C GLU A 35 8.66 11.05 9.14
N VAL A 36 9.54 10.69 8.19
CA VAL A 36 9.37 11.06 6.77
C VAL A 36 8.06 10.52 6.23
N ILE A 37 7.78 9.23 6.45
CA ILE A 37 6.56 8.59 5.97
C ILE A 37 5.32 9.28 6.57
N LYS A 38 5.35 9.61 7.87
CA LYS A 38 4.24 10.30 8.55
C LYS A 38 3.99 11.69 7.97
N ASP A 39 5.03 12.49 7.81
CA ASP A 39 4.92 13.85 7.28
C ASP A 39 4.51 13.86 5.80
N CYS A 40 5.12 13.02 4.97
CA CYS A 40 4.73 12.90 3.56
C CYS A 40 3.30 12.39 3.43
N THR A 41 2.85 11.45 4.27
CA THR A 41 1.45 11.00 4.26
C THR A 41 0.49 12.13 4.64
N SER A 42 0.86 12.97 5.60
CA SER A 42 0.05 14.14 5.99
C SER A 42 0.01 15.18 4.88
N ALA A 43 1.13 15.43 4.19
CA ALA A 43 1.18 16.30 3.01
C ALA A 43 0.30 15.77 1.87
N LEU A 44 0.34 14.46 1.61
CA LEU A 44 -0.42 13.81 0.53
C LEU A 44 -1.92 13.70 0.81
N LYS A 45 -2.36 13.87 2.07
CA LYS A 45 -3.79 14.05 2.38
C LYS A 45 -4.31 15.41 1.93
N ILE A 46 -3.44 16.42 1.89
CA ILE A 46 -3.78 17.80 1.51
C ILE A 46 -3.60 17.98 0.00
N ASP A 47 -2.46 17.52 -0.53
CA ASP A 47 -2.15 17.52 -1.96
C ASP A 47 -1.73 16.10 -2.39
N PRO A 48 -2.68 15.28 -2.88
CA PRO A 48 -2.42 13.89 -3.26
C PRO A 48 -1.36 13.74 -4.35
N ASP A 49 -1.17 14.75 -5.19
CA ASP A 49 -0.31 14.67 -6.37
C ASP A 49 1.02 15.40 -6.14
N TYR A 50 1.38 15.65 -4.88
CA TYR A 50 2.62 16.29 -4.51
C TYR A 50 3.83 15.36 -4.75
N THR A 51 4.36 15.38 -5.99
CA THR A 51 5.41 14.47 -6.47
C THR A 51 6.64 14.40 -5.59
N LYS A 52 7.06 15.52 -4.97
CA LYS A 52 8.22 15.54 -4.06
C LYS A 52 7.98 14.72 -2.80
N CYS A 53 6.76 14.74 -2.26
CA CYS A 53 6.37 13.91 -1.12
C CYS A 53 6.23 12.44 -1.51
N LEU A 54 5.60 12.14 -2.65
CA LEU A 54 5.52 10.76 -3.16
C LEU A 54 6.92 10.14 -3.30
N LEU A 55 7.85 10.88 -3.91
CA LEU A 55 9.21 10.38 -4.13
C LEU A 55 9.95 10.12 -2.82
N ARG A 56 9.87 11.07 -1.88
CA ARG A 56 10.55 10.95 -0.58
C ARG A 56 9.95 9.84 0.28
N ARG A 57 8.63 9.65 0.20
CA ARG A 57 7.92 8.57 0.89
C ARG A 57 8.27 7.21 0.29
N ALA A 58 8.30 7.08 -1.04
CA ALA A 58 8.74 5.87 -1.73
C ALA A 58 10.16 5.45 -1.33
N GLN A 59 11.11 6.38 -1.34
CA GLN A 59 12.49 6.12 -0.89
C GLN A 59 12.56 5.68 0.57
N SER A 60 11.74 6.27 1.44
CA SER A 60 11.70 5.89 2.86
C SER A 60 11.03 4.53 3.07
N TYR A 61 10.00 4.21 2.28
CA TYR A 61 9.40 2.88 2.27
C TYR A 61 10.38 1.80 1.81
N GLU A 62 11.24 2.08 0.84
CA GLU A 62 12.32 1.16 0.47
C GLU A 62 13.29 0.91 1.64
N THR A 63 13.67 1.96 2.38
CA THR A 63 14.53 1.81 3.57
C THR A 63 13.84 0.97 4.66
N GLU A 64 12.54 1.17 4.86
CA GLU A 64 11.71 0.41 5.80
C GLU A 64 11.24 -0.95 5.25
N LYS A 65 11.74 -1.39 4.08
CA LYS A 65 11.37 -2.66 3.41
C LYS A 65 9.86 -2.82 3.13
N LYS A 66 9.13 -1.71 3.05
CA LYS A 66 7.71 -1.64 2.67
C LYS A 66 7.58 -1.58 1.14
N VAL A 67 7.90 -2.71 0.52
CA VAL A 67 8.11 -2.81 -0.94
C VAL A 67 6.85 -2.49 -1.74
N CYS A 68 5.69 -2.98 -1.31
CA CYS A 68 4.42 -2.73 -2.00
C CYS A 68 4.06 -1.24 -1.97
N GLU A 69 4.17 -0.61 -0.81
CA GLU A 69 3.86 0.82 -0.64
C GLU A 69 4.84 1.72 -1.39
N ALA A 70 6.13 1.37 -1.41
CA ALA A 70 7.12 2.07 -2.23
C ALA A 70 6.80 1.97 -3.73
N PHE A 71 6.45 0.77 -4.21
CA PHE A 71 6.09 0.53 -5.60
C PHE A 71 4.84 1.33 -6.00
N ASP A 72 3.81 1.34 -5.15
CA ASP A 72 2.57 2.08 -5.40
C ASP A 72 2.82 3.60 -5.50
N ASP A 73 3.70 4.16 -4.67
CA ASP A 73 4.09 5.57 -4.77
C ASP A 73 4.87 5.87 -6.05
N TYR A 74 5.81 5.02 -6.46
CA TYR A 74 6.53 5.19 -7.73
C TYR A 74 5.59 5.09 -8.93
N GLN A 75 4.65 4.14 -8.93
CA GLN A 75 3.62 4.02 -9.95
C GLN A 75 2.74 5.27 -10.01
N LYS A 76 2.39 5.86 -8.86
CA LYS A 76 1.65 7.12 -8.83
C LYS A 76 2.46 8.27 -9.45
N ILE A 77 3.75 8.37 -9.15
CA ILE A 77 4.63 9.37 -9.78
C ILE A 77 4.65 9.19 -11.30
N LEU A 78 4.79 7.96 -11.80
CA LEU A 78 4.83 7.67 -13.24
C LEU A 78 3.51 7.98 -13.96
N LYS A 79 2.37 7.93 -13.27
CA LYS A 79 1.09 8.40 -13.82
C LYS A 79 1.05 9.92 -13.97
N LEU A 80 1.71 10.66 -13.08
CA LEU A 80 1.77 12.13 -13.09
C LEU A 80 2.86 12.65 -14.04
N ASP A 81 4.03 12.01 -14.02
CA ASP A 81 5.21 12.30 -14.82
C ASP A 81 5.86 10.99 -15.27
N PRO A 82 5.49 10.48 -16.46
CA PRO A 82 6.07 9.25 -17.02
C PRO A 82 7.58 9.34 -17.28
N SER A 83 8.15 10.54 -17.35
CA SER A 83 9.56 10.76 -17.66
C SER A 83 10.47 10.76 -16.43
N ASN A 84 9.88 10.63 -15.24
CA ASN A 84 10.61 10.70 -13.97
C ASN A 84 11.57 9.52 -13.80
N GLN A 85 12.87 9.78 -13.98
CA GLN A 85 13.91 8.74 -13.97
C GLN A 85 14.04 8.01 -12.62
N LEU A 86 13.82 8.72 -11.51
CA LEU A 86 13.87 8.11 -10.18
C LEU A 86 12.70 7.15 -9.98
N ALA A 87 11.51 7.53 -10.44
CA ALA A 87 10.34 6.65 -10.35
C ALA A 87 10.41 5.47 -11.33
N LEU A 88 10.95 5.66 -12.54
CA LEU A 88 11.17 4.57 -13.49
C LEU A 88 12.12 3.51 -12.92
N SER A 89 13.27 3.96 -12.41
CA SER A 89 14.26 3.07 -11.81
C SER A 89 13.78 2.41 -10.51
N GLY A 90 13.07 3.15 -9.66
CA GLY A 90 12.44 2.63 -8.45
C GLY A 90 11.37 1.58 -8.76
N SER A 91 10.43 1.91 -9.65
CA SER A 91 9.37 1.00 -10.08
C SER A 91 9.93 -0.29 -10.70
N ALA A 92 10.87 -0.19 -11.64
CA ALA A 92 11.44 -1.37 -12.30
C ALA A 92 12.18 -2.29 -11.31
N ARG A 93 12.84 -1.71 -10.29
CA ARG A 93 13.51 -2.47 -9.24
C ARG A 93 12.52 -3.20 -8.32
N LEU A 94 11.37 -2.58 -8.03
CA LEU A 94 10.41 -3.08 -7.04
C LEU A 94 9.27 -3.89 -7.63
N GLU A 95 9.06 -3.89 -8.95
CA GLU A 95 7.93 -4.56 -9.61
C GLU A 95 7.81 -6.05 -9.22
N LYS A 96 8.88 -6.82 -9.40
CA LYS A 96 8.92 -8.25 -9.06
C LYS A 96 8.67 -8.50 -7.57
N PRO A 97 9.46 -7.94 -6.63
CA PRO A 97 9.26 -8.22 -5.21
C PRO A 97 7.92 -7.69 -4.68
N ALA A 98 7.39 -6.58 -5.23
CA ALA A 98 6.05 -6.09 -4.86
C ALA A 98 4.95 -7.05 -5.30
N ASN A 99 5.05 -7.63 -6.49
CA ASN A 99 4.09 -8.61 -6.97
C ASN A 99 4.14 -9.92 -6.19
N GLU A 100 5.35 -10.42 -5.90
CA GLU A 100 5.55 -11.61 -5.07
C GLU A 100 4.99 -11.43 -3.65
N GLU A 101 5.27 -10.29 -3.02
CA GLU A 101 4.76 -9.98 -1.68
C GLU A 101 3.22 -9.84 -1.68
N ARG A 102 2.65 -9.22 -2.72
CA ARG A 102 1.19 -9.09 -2.85
C ARG A 102 0.50 -10.45 -3.02
N GLU A 103 1.07 -11.35 -3.83
CA GLU A 103 0.52 -12.70 -3.98
C GLU A 103 0.69 -13.51 -2.69
N ARG A 104 1.83 -13.40 -1.99
CA ARG A 104 2.02 -14.03 -0.66
C ARG A 104 0.97 -13.58 0.35
N GLN A 105 0.73 -12.27 0.45
CA GLN A 105 -0.28 -11.72 1.36
C GLN A 105 -1.70 -12.20 1.02
N LYS A 106 -2.00 -12.35 -0.28
CA LYS A 106 -3.27 -12.88 -0.78
C LYS A 106 -3.44 -14.36 -0.47
N GLU A 107 -2.39 -15.18 -0.64
CA GLU A 107 -2.40 -16.60 -0.26
C GLU A 107 -2.60 -16.77 1.25
N GLU A 108 -1.88 -15.99 2.07
CA GLU A 108 -2.03 -16.00 3.53
C GLU A 108 -3.44 -15.59 3.95
N MET A 109 -3.99 -14.53 3.35
CA MET A 109 -5.36 -14.07 3.61
C MET A 109 -6.38 -15.15 3.23
N LEU A 110 -6.20 -15.82 2.09
CA LEU A 110 -7.08 -16.90 1.65
C LEU A 110 -7.00 -18.10 2.59
N GLY A 111 -5.80 -18.44 3.08
CA GLY A 111 -5.60 -19.47 4.11
C GLY A 111 -6.38 -19.14 5.38
N LYS A 112 -6.21 -17.94 5.94
CA LYS A 112 -6.94 -17.48 7.13
C LYS A 112 -8.46 -17.50 6.93
N LEU A 113 -8.94 -17.13 5.74
CA LEU A 113 -10.36 -17.17 5.41
C LEU A 113 -10.90 -18.61 5.35
N LYS A 114 -10.11 -19.54 4.80
CA LYS A 114 -10.45 -20.97 4.81
C LYS A 114 -10.50 -21.52 6.22
N ASP A 115 -9.51 -21.21 7.05
CA ASP A 115 -9.46 -21.66 8.45
C ASP A 115 -10.64 -21.12 9.26
N LEU A 116 -11.01 -19.86 9.03
CA LEU A 116 -12.20 -19.25 9.63
C LEU A 116 -13.48 -19.96 9.17
N GLY A 117 -13.62 -20.23 7.88
CA GLY A 117 -14.74 -21.00 7.33
C GLY A 117 -14.83 -22.40 7.93
N ASN A 118 -13.71 -23.12 8.00
CA ASN A 118 -13.62 -24.45 8.62
C ASN A 118 -13.90 -24.43 10.13
N THR A 119 -13.53 -23.36 10.84
CA THR A 119 -13.87 -23.19 12.25
C THR A 119 -15.38 -23.07 12.47
N VAL A 120 -16.08 -22.40 11.55
CA VAL A 120 -17.55 -22.26 11.60
C VAL A 120 -18.23 -23.56 11.19
N LEU A 121 -17.82 -24.16 10.07
CA LEU A 121 -18.39 -25.39 9.52
C LEU A 121 -18.11 -26.62 10.39
N GLY A 122 -16.94 -26.67 11.03
CA GLY A 122 -16.53 -27.76 11.91
C GLY A 122 -17.44 -27.94 13.12
N LYS A 123 -18.09 -26.87 13.61
CA LYS A 123 -19.13 -26.95 14.65
C LYS A 123 -20.35 -27.78 14.24
N PHE A 124 -20.52 -28.00 12.93
CA PHE A 124 -21.58 -28.80 12.34
C PHE A 124 -21.05 -30.10 11.71
N GLY A 125 -19.77 -30.46 11.94
CA GLY A 125 -19.14 -31.64 11.33
C GLY A 125 -18.82 -31.49 9.84
N LEU A 126 -18.69 -30.25 9.34
CA LEU A 126 -18.45 -29.94 7.93
C LEU A 126 -17.06 -29.31 7.72
N SER A 127 -16.51 -29.44 6.51
CA SER A 127 -15.32 -28.73 6.03
C SER A 127 -15.62 -28.02 4.72
N LEU A 128 -14.92 -26.93 4.42
CA LEU A 128 -14.90 -26.31 3.09
C LEU A 128 -14.43 -27.27 2.00
N ASP A 129 -13.60 -28.26 2.33
CA ASP A 129 -13.14 -29.28 1.39
C ASP A 129 -14.27 -30.20 0.91
N ASN A 130 -15.36 -30.28 1.68
CA ASN A 130 -16.53 -31.05 1.31
C ASN A 130 -17.36 -30.37 0.21
N PHE A 131 -17.08 -29.10 -0.14
CA PHE A 131 -17.84 -28.34 -1.12
C PHE A 131 -17.04 -28.17 -2.42
N LYS A 132 -17.60 -28.63 -3.54
CA LYS A 132 -17.00 -28.50 -4.87
C LYS A 132 -17.84 -27.59 -5.74
N ALA A 133 -17.22 -26.54 -6.27
CA ALA A 133 -17.85 -25.65 -7.24
C ALA A 133 -17.60 -26.16 -8.66
N THR A 134 -18.66 -26.43 -9.41
CA THR A 134 -18.61 -26.78 -10.85
C THR A 134 -19.24 -25.67 -11.68
N LYS A 135 -18.55 -25.24 -12.75
CA LYS A 135 -19.03 -24.21 -13.67
C LYS A 135 -19.88 -24.82 -14.78
N ASN A 136 -21.07 -24.29 -15.00
CA ASN A 136 -21.98 -24.70 -16.08
C ASN A 136 -21.61 -24.01 -17.40
N ALA A 137 -22.06 -24.56 -18.53
CA ALA A 137 -21.78 -24.02 -19.87
C ALA A 137 -22.27 -22.56 -20.07
N GLU A 138 -23.30 -22.14 -19.32
CA GLU A 138 -23.86 -20.79 -19.33
C GLU A 138 -23.11 -19.80 -18.42
N GLY A 139 -22.05 -20.24 -17.74
CA GLY A 139 -21.23 -19.40 -16.85
C GLY A 139 -21.69 -19.36 -15.39
N GLY A 140 -22.82 -19.98 -15.03
CA GLY A 140 -23.25 -20.17 -13.64
C GLY A 140 -22.39 -21.18 -12.87
N TYR A 141 -22.39 -21.09 -11.54
CA TYR A 141 -21.70 -22.02 -10.64
C TYR A 141 -22.70 -22.86 -9.85
N SER A 142 -22.52 -24.19 -9.85
CA SER A 142 -23.23 -25.11 -8.96
C SER A 142 -22.28 -25.57 -7.86
N ILE A 143 -22.72 -25.49 -6.60
CA ILE A 143 -21.95 -25.98 -5.46
C ILE A 143 -22.53 -27.34 -5.07
N SER A 144 -21.72 -28.39 -5.13
CA SER A 144 -22.09 -29.73 -4.67
C SER A 144 -21.33 -30.09 -3.39
N PHE A 145 -22.00 -30.84 -2.51
CA PHE A 145 -21.39 -31.39 -1.31
C PHE A 145 -20.96 -32.83 -1.57
N GLN A 146 -19.73 -33.19 -1.21
CA GLN A 146 -19.16 -34.53 -1.30
C GLN A 146 -18.57 -34.91 0.07
N GLN A 147 -18.96 -36.07 0.59
CA GLN A 147 -18.52 -36.62 1.88
C GLN A 147 -17.82 -37.96 1.68
#